data_AF-D3L863-F1
#
_entry.id   AF-D3L863-F1
#
_cell.length_a   1.000
_cell.length_b   1.000
_cell.length_c   1.000
_cell.angle_alpha   90.00
_cell.angle_beta   90.00
_cell.angle_gamma   90.00
#
_symmetry.space_group_name_H-M   'P 1'
#
loop_
_entity.id
_entity.type
_entity.pdbx_description
1 polymer ?
#
loop_
_entity_poly.entity_id
_entity_poly.type
_entity_poly.pdbx_seq_one_letter_code
_entity_poly.pdbx_strand_id
1 'polypeptide(L)'
;MLGLIALFILANGVQAWVYYFGMLLLSIFTAILIFYLSSNPQSEFGLLMGNRYFRYIGSRSYSIYLYQLPIMMIIERIFPVVSLLDDILRSITSVLIILFVSELSYRLIEMPFRHGFVLRLTKLAFNWKTILSITVAVFAIGGTAFGLISKSAVRSKDADQLQQKLNKSSKVIEKRNNKAVQARKSSSSSTSSASSSSDSHEQQLASIFGTSSENIHKVESLNITAVGDSLLLDVGPDIQWVMPKTIVNAKVGRHTLNAIDILRHLKKEGKLDPIILMVIGTNGEISAQNIQEVRSIAGSRQVYWVNSFSGGKPWEGPNNQLLNAAAKKDRRLHIVDWYDSARSHPEWFSPDGIHPQRTGNRIMTTMIINSIASNTK
;
A
#
# COMPACT_ATOMS: atom_id res chain seq x y z
N MET A 1 -9.51 5.50 -32.11
CA MET A 1 -10.35 4.77 -31.12
C MET A 1 -9.75 3.43 -30.72
N LEU A 2 -9.36 2.56 -31.66
CA LEU A 2 -8.71 1.27 -31.34
C LEU A 2 -7.50 1.40 -30.40
N GLY A 3 -6.63 2.39 -30.62
CA GLY A 3 -5.50 2.65 -29.71
C GLY A 3 -5.92 3.03 -28.29
N LEU A 4 -7.01 3.79 -28.11
CA LEU A 4 -7.57 4.12 -26.79
C LEU A 4 -8.16 2.89 -26.11
N ILE A 5 -8.87 2.04 -26.88
CA ILE A 5 -9.43 0.78 -26.38
C ILE A 5 -8.31 -0.19 -25.97
N ALA A 6 -7.26 -0.31 -26.79
CA ALA A 6 -6.10 -1.13 -26.47
C ALA A 6 -5.40 -0.63 -25.20
N LEU A 7 -5.20 0.68 -25.05
CA LEU A 7 -4.68 1.25 -23.81
C LEU A 7 -5.60 0.99 -22.63
N PHE A 8 -6.92 1.11 -22.79
CA PHE A 8 -7.88 0.83 -21.71
C PHE A 8 -7.82 -0.63 -21.22
N ILE A 9 -7.60 -1.59 -22.12
CA ILE A 9 -7.51 -3.01 -21.78
C ILE A 9 -6.13 -3.40 -21.23
N LEU A 10 -5.06 -2.83 -21.80
CA LEU A 10 -3.69 -3.25 -21.50
C LEU A 10 -3.05 -2.44 -20.37
N ALA A 11 -3.41 -1.16 -20.20
CA ALA A 11 -2.82 -0.29 -19.20
C ALA A 11 -3.43 -0.58 -17.82
N ASN A 12 -2.57 -0.93 -16.86
CA ASN A 12 -2.92 -0.98 -15.45
C ASN A 12 -2.15 0.11 -14.69
N GLY A 13 -2.81 0.82 -13.78
CA GLY A 13 -2.26 1.93 -13.00
C GLY A 13 -1.10 1.57 -12.04
N VAL A 14 -0.65 0.32 -12.04
CA VAL A 14 0.52 -0.15 -11.28
C VAL A 14 1.73 -0.42 -12.17
N GLN A 15 1.54 -0.48 -13.49
CA GLN A 15 2.60 -0.81 -14.43
C GLN A 15 3.42 0.43 -14.79
N ALA A 16 4.73 0.38 -14.57
CA ALA A 16 5.64 1.51 -14.77
C ALA A 16 5.57 2.09 -16.20
N TRP A 17 5.36 1.23 -17.20
CA TRP A 17 5.28 1.59 -18.61
C TRP A 17 4.14 2.59 -18.91
N VAL A 18 3.02 2.46 -18.18
CA VAL A 18 1.87 3.36 -18.30
C VAL A 18 2.28 4.79 -17.99
N TYR A 19 3.16 4.97 -17.00
CA TYR A 19 3.62 6.30 -16.59
C TYR A 19 4.70 6.87 -17.51
N TYR A 20 5.63 6.03 -17.98
CA TYR A 20 6.72 6.50 -18.84
C TYR A 20 6.26 6.84 -20.26
N PHE A 21 5.33 6.07 -20.83
CA PHE A 21 4.87 6.29 -22.21
C PHE A 21 3.37 6.11 -22.42
N GLY A 22 2.69 5.27 -21.62
CA GLY A 22 1.26 5.01 -21.80
C GLY A 22 0.39 6.26 -21.71
N MET A 23 0.65 7.15 -20.73
CA MET A 23 -0.07 8.43 -20.59
C MET A 23 0.18 9.39 -21.76
N LEU A 24 1.39 9.36 -22.33
CA LEU A 24 1.70 10.14 -23.53
C LEU A 24 0.91 9.62 -24.74
N LEU A 25 0.89 8.30 -24.95
CA LEU A 25 0.10 7.67 -26.01
C LEU A 25 -1.39 7.93 -25.85
N LEU A 26 -1.91 7.84 -24.61
CA LEU A 26 -3.30 8.17 -24.28
C LEU A 26 -3.62 9.62 -24.70
N SER A 27 -2.74 10.56 -24.37
CA SER A 27 -2.90 11.98 -24.71
C SER A 27 -2.89 12.20 -26.22
N ILE A 28 -1.95 11.57 -26.95
CA ILE A 28 -1.86 11.66 -28.42
C ILE A 28 -3.12 11.08 -29.07
N PHE A 29 -3.54 9.88 -28.69
CA PHE A 29 -4.73 9.26 -29.26
C PHE A 29 -6.00 10.04 -28.94
N THR A 30 -6.08 10.66 -27.77
CA THR A 30 -7.20 11.54 -27.39
C THR A 30 -7.19 12.82 -28.23
N ALA A 31 -6.03 13.45 -28.44
CA ALA A 31 -5.91 14.64 -29.28
C ALA A 31 -6.30 14.35 -30.74
N ILE A 32 -5.85 13.23 -31.30
CA ILE A 32 -6.23 12.78 -32.65
C ILE A 32 -7.74 12.54 -32.74
N LEU A 33 -8.33 11.91 -31.73
CA LEU A 33 -9.77 11.67 -31.68
C LEU A 33 -10.57 12.98 -31.66
N ILE A 34 -10.17 13.93 -30.81
CA ILE A 34 -10.83 15.24 -30.71
C ILE A 34 -10.69 16.00 -32.03
N PHE A 35 -9.50 16.00 -32.63
CA PHE A 35 -9.24 16.64 -33.93
C PHE A 35 -10.14 16.05 -35.02
N TYR A 36 -10.16 14.72 -35.16
CA TYR A 36 -11.00 14.04 -36.15
C TYR A 36 -12.49 14.38 -35.98
N LEU A 37 -13.01 14.30 -34.76
CA LEU A 37 -14.42 14.59 -34.47
C LEU A 37 -14.77 16.06 -34.73
N SER A 38 -13.84 16.98 -34.46
CA SER A 38 -14.04 18.41 -34.72
C SER A 38 -13.98 18.74 -36.21
N SER A 39 -13.13 18.07 -36.98
CA SER A 39 -13.00 18.27 -38.43
C SER A 39 -14.07 17.53 -39.25
N ASN A 40 -14.65 16.45 -38.74
CA ASN A 40 -15.61 15.60 -39.47
C ASN A 40 -16.93 15.37 -38.68
N PRO A 41 -17.65 16.42 -38.29
CA PRO A 41 -18.82 16.30 -37.42
C PRO A 41 -19.99 15.52 -38.04
N GLN A 42 -20.10 15.49 -39.37
CA GLN A 42 -21.16 14.76 -40.09
C GLN A 42 -20.77 13.34 -40.52
N SER A 43 -19.56 12.88 -40.19
CA SER A 43 -19.20 11.47 -40.42
C SER A 43 -20.11 10.53 -39.62
N GLU A 44 -20.32 9.31 -40.09
CA GLU A 44 -21.10 8.29 -39.35
C GLU A 44 -20.58 8.12 -37.92
N PHE A 45 -19.26 8.14 -37.76
CA PHE A 45 -18.61 8.05 -36.45
C PHE A 45 -18.83 9.32 -35.60
N GLY A 46 -18.81 10.50 -36.21
CA GLY A 46 -19.15 11.77 -35.56
C GLY A 46 -20.60 11.79 -35.04
N LEU A 47 -21.53 11.28 -35.84
CA LEU A 47 -22.94 11.14 -35.45
C LEU A 47 -23.14 10.12 -34.32
N LEU A 48 -22.42 8.99 -34.36
CA LEU A 48 -22.42 7.97 -33.31
C LEU A 48 -21.92 8.55 -31.97
N MET A 49 -20.79 9.24 -31.99
CA MET A 49 -20.18 9.88 -30.80
C MET A 49 -20.95 11.11 -30.33
N GLY A 50 -21.68 11.77 -31.24
CA GLY A 50 -22.52 12.93 -30.97
C GLY A 50 -23.94 12.58 -30.52
N ASN A 51 -24.25 11.31 -30.22
CA ASN A 51 -25.60 10.89 -29.86
C ASN A 51 -26.10 11.55 -28.55
N ARG A 52 -27.41 11.41 -28.27
CA ARG A 52 -28.04 12.04 -27.10
C ARG A 52 -27.42 11.62 -25.76
N TYR A 53 -26.92 10.40 -25.64
CA TYR A 53 -26.36 9.86 -24.40
C TYR A 53 -24.94 10.38 -24.15
N PHE A 54 -24.08 10.35 -25.16
CA PHE A 54 -22.73 10.92 -25.04
C PHE A 54 -22.76 12.43 -24.86
N ARG A 55 -23.71 13.13 -25.52
CA ARG A 55 -23.92 14.56 -25.29
C ARG A 55 -24.40 14.86 -23.87
N TYR A 56 -25.30 14.02 -23.34
CA TYR A 56 -25.72 14.09 -21.94
C TYR A 56 -24.51 13.95 -21.01
N ILE A 57 -23.73 12.88 -21.11
CA ILE A 57 -22.54 12.66 -20.26
C ILE A 57 -21.52 13.81 -20.44
N GLY A 58 -21.23 14.20 -21.67
CA GLY A 58 -20.28 15.27 -21.99
C GLY A 58 -20.67 16.61 -21.37
N SER A 59 -21.96 16.96 -21.40
CA SER A 59 -22.45 18.19 -20.78
C SER A 59 -22.35 18.23 -19.25
N ARG A 60 -22.30 17.07 -18.57
CA ARG A 60 -22.07 16.94 -17.11
C ARG A 60 -20.63 16.55 -16.77
N SER A 61 -19.74 16.42 -17.74
CA SER A 61 -18.38 15.89 -17.54
C SER A 61 -17.59 16.62 -16.45
N TYR A 62 -17.77 17.93 -16.35
CA TYR A 62 -17.16 18.74 -15.29
C TYR A 62 -17.67 18.36 -13.89
N SER A 63 -18.98 18.27 -13.71
CA SER A 63 -19.60 17.84 -12.45
C SER A 63 -19.19 16.40 -12.09
N ILE A 64 -19.19 15.47 -13.07
CA ILE A 64 -18.73 14.09 -12.87
C ILE A 64 -17.28 14.07 -12.37
N TYR A 65 -16.39 14.82 -13.02
CA TYR A 65 -14.99 14.91 -12.62
C TYR A 65 -14.82 15.46 -11.19
N LEU A 66 -15.61 16.44 -10.79
CA LEU A 66 -15.52 17.06 -9.47
C LEU A 66 -15.97 16.11 -8.35
N TYR A 67 -17.07 15.38 -8.56
CA TYR A 67 -17.69 14.57 -7.51
C TYR A 67 -17.27 13.10 -7.52
N GLN A 68 -16.68 12.59 -8.60
CA GLN A 68 -16.30 11.17 -8.69
C GLN A 68 -15.42 10.73 -7.52
N LEU A 69 -14.34 11.47 -7.22
CA LEU A 69 -13.35 11.06 -6.23
C LEU A 69 -13.91 11.13 -4.79
N PRO A 70 -14.55 12.23 -4.33
CA PRO A 70 -15.16 12.27 -3.01
C PRO A 70 -16.23 11.19 -2.79
N ILE A 71 -17.09 10.95 -3.78
CA ILE A 71 -18.16 9.96 -3.67
C ILE A 71 -17.59 8.55 -3.57
N MET A 72 -16.63 8.19 -4.44
CA MET A 72 -15.97 6.88 -4.38
C MET A 72 -15.31 6.66 -3.02
N MET A 73 -14.59 7.66 -2.50
CA MET A 73 -13.93 7.58 -1.19
C MET A 73 -14.92 7.38 -0.02
N ILE A 74 -16.07 8.05 -0.05
CA ILE A 74 -17.11 7.89 0.97
C ILE A 74 -17.74 6.49 0.89
N ILE A 75 -18.07 6.04 -0.32
CA ILE A 75 -18.68 4.72 -0.54
C ILE A 75 -17.74 3.59 -0.16
N GLU A 76 -16.46 3.67 -0.55
CA GLU A 76 -15.43 2.70 -0.17
C GLU A 76 -15.29 2.57 1.35
N ARG A 77 -15.49 3.66 2.09
CA ARG A 77 -15.43 3.67 3.55
C ARG A 77 -16.68 3.09 4.22
N ILE A 78 -17.87 3.31 3.64
CA ILE A 78 -19.14 2.84 4.22
C ILE A 78 -19.39 1.36 3.88
N PHE A 79 -18.98 0.93 2.69
CA PHE A 79 -19.23 -0.41 2.17
C PHE A 79 -17.89 -1.14 1.91
N PRO A 80 -17.29 -1.74 2.96
CA PRO A 80 -16.09 -2.56 2.80
C PRO A 80 -16.43 -3.79 1.95
N VAL A 81 -15.54 -4.13 1.03
CA VAL A 81 -15.72 -5.26 0.11
C VAL A 81 -15.20 -6.55 0.74
N VAL A 82 -16.06 -7.55 0.86
CA VAL A 82 -15.72 -8.89 1.35
C VAL A 82 -15.89 -9.98 0.27
N SER A 83 -16.63 -9.69 -0.80
CA SER A 83 -16.83 -10.60 -1.93
C SER A 83 -16.82 -9.87 -3.30
N LEU A 84 -16.70 -10.63 -4.38
CA LEU A 84 -16.79 -10.09 -5.75
C LEU A 84 -18.14 -9.41 -6.02
N LEU A 85 -19.22 -9.95 -5.45
CA LEU A 85 -20.56 -9.35 -5.58
C LEU A 85 -20.61 -7.99 -4.88
N ASP A 86 -20.01 -7.84 -3.71
CA ASP A 86 -19.95 -6.56 -3.01
C ASP A 86 -19.17 -5.52 -3.81
N ASP A 87 -18.09 -5.93 -4.48
CA ASP A 87 -17.32 -5.03 -5.33
C ASP A 87 -18.13 -4.51 -6.52
N ILE A 88 -18.82 -5.42 -7.23
CA ILE A 88 -19.69 -5.07 -8.36
C ILE A 88 -20.82 -4.15 -7.90
N LEU A 89 -21.50 -4.50 -6.80
CA LEU A 89 -22.60 -3.71 -6.25
C LEU A 89 -22.12 -2.32 -5.81
N ARG A 90 -20.95 -2.25 -5.18
CA ARG A 90 -20.30 -0.99 -4.78
C ARG A 90 -19.98 -0.13 -6.00
N SER A 91 -19.36 -0.69 -7.05
CA SER A 91 -19.05 0.06 -8.27
C SER A 91 -20.29 0.60 -8.96
N ILE A 92 -21.35 -0.22 -9.10
CA ILE A 92 -22.63 0.22 -9.67
C ILE A 92 -23.23 1.34 -8.82
N THR A 93 -23.26 1.17 -7.50
CA THR A 93 -23.78 2.17 -6.56
C THR A 93 -23.01 3.49 -6.67
N SER A 94 -21.67 3.44 -6.73
CA SER A 94 -20.82 4.61 -6.95
C SER A 94 -21.17 5.35 -8.22
N VAL A 95 -21.28 4.64 -9.35
CA VAL A 95 -21.63 5.26 -10.64
C VAL A 95 -23.00 5.93 -10.58
N LEU A 96 -24.01 5.26 -10.00
CA LEU A 96 -25.35 5.83 -9.87
C LEU A 96 -25.37 7.09 -9.01
N ILE A 97 -24.68 7.09 -7.87
CA ILE A 97 -24.61 8.25 -6.98
C ILE A 97 -23.84 9.40 -7.64
N ILE A 98 -22.73 9.11 -8.33
CA ILE A 98 -21.96 10.12 -9.08
C ILE A 98 -22.84 10.77 -10.13
N LEU A 99 -23.57 9.99 -10.93
CA LEU A 99 -24.44 10.52 -11.96
C LEU A 99 -25.59 11.34 -11.37
N PHE A 100 -26.17 10.90 -10.25
CA PHE A 100 -27.24 11.62 -9.56
C PHE A 100 -26.76 12.97 -8.99
N VAL A 101 -25.66 12.97 -8.24
CA VAL A 101 -25.07 14.20 -7.68
C VAL A 101 -24.60 15.13 -8.78
N SER A 102 -24.02 14.59 -9.86
CA SER A 102 -23.60 15.37 -11.01
C SER A 102 -24.78 16.01 -11.74
N GLU A 103 -25.92 15.32 -11.84
CA GLU A 103 -27.14 15.89 -12.44
C GLU A 103 -27.71 17.03 -11.58
N LEU A 104 -27.73 16.85 -10.26
CA LEU A 104 -28.16 17.91 -9.32
C LEU A 104 -27.23 19.13 -9.41
N SER A 105 -25.92 18.90 -9.38
CA SER A 105 -24.94 19.99 -9.49
C SER A 105 -25.02 20.68 -10.86
N TYR A 106 -25.17 19.91 -11.94
CA TYR A 106 -25.36 20.48 -13.27
C TYR A 106 -26.59 21.39 -13.34
N ARG A 107 -27.74 20.96 -12.80
CA ARG A 107 -28.98 21.74 -12.85
C ARG A 107 -29.02 22.91 -11.88
N LEU A 108 -28.52 22.73 -10.66
CA LEU A 108 -28.66 23.70 -9.56
C LEU A 108 -27.48 24.65 -9.43
N ILE A 109 -26.31 24.27 -9.94
CA ILE A 109 -25.09 25.07 -9.86
C ILE A 109 -24.67 25.44 -11.28
N GLU A 110 -24.28 24.48 -12.11
CA GLU A 110 -23.64 24.76 -13.41
C GLU A 110 -24.53 25.57 -14.37
N MET A 111 -25.81 25.20 -14.49
CA MET A 111 -26.75 25.87 -15.39
C MET A 111 -27.07 27.32 -14.98
N PRO A 112 -27.38 27.63 -13.70
CA PRO A 112 -27.54 29.01 -13.22
C PRO A 112 -26.31 29.89 -13.46
N PHE A 113 -25.10 29.38 -13.26
CA PHE A 113 -23.88 30.12 -13.52
C PHE A 113 -23.64 30.32 -15.03
N ARG A 114 -23.89 29.31 -15.87
CA ARG A 114 -23.75 29.41 -17.34
C ARG A 114 -24.75 30.36 -17.99
N HIS A 115 -25.99 30.41 -17.49
CA HIS A 115 -27.06 31.23 -18.07
C HIS A 115 -27.19 32.60 -17.38
N GLY A 116 -26.19 33.01 -16.59
CA GLY A 116 -26.08 34.38 -16.11
C GLY A 116 -27.00 34.76 -14.94
N PHE A 117 -27.40 33.81 -14.09
CA PHE A 117 -28.14 34.14 -12.85
C PHE A 117 -27.37 35.15 -11.97
N VAL A 118 -26.03 35.07 -11.98
CA VAL A 118 -25.14 36.04 -11.31
C VAL A 118 -25.23 37.43 -11.96
N LEU A 119 -25.39 37.52 -13.28
CA LEU A 119 -25.53 38.78 -14.02
C LEU A 119 -26.89 39.48 -13.82
N ARG A 120 -27.89 38.79 -13.26
CA ARG A 120 -29.18 39.41 -12.87
C ARG A 120 -29.11 40.10 -11.50
N LEU A 121 -28.17 39.70 -10.65
CA LEU A 121 -27.84 40.37 -9.39
C LEU A 121 -26.91 41.59 -9.59
N THR A 122 -26.26 41.71 -10.75
CA THR A 122 -25.30 42.80 -11.07
C THR A 122 -25.94 44.08 -11.64
N LYS A 123 -27.24 44.32 -11.40
CA LYS A 123 -27.80 45.68 -11.57
C LYS A 123 -27.36 46.64 -10.44
N LEU A 124 -26.81 46.14 -9.35
CA LEU A 124 -25.89 46.93 -8.53
C LEU A 124 -24.54 46.96 -9.22
N ALA A 125 -24.02 48.16 -9.49
CA ALA A 125 -22.76 48.46 -10.17
C ALA A 125 -21.55 47.82 -9.47
N PHE A 126 -21.37 46.52 -9.63
CA PHE A 126 -20.36 45.76 -8.92
C PHE A 126 -19.40 45.17 -9.95
N ASN A 127 -18.18 45.71 -9.94
CA ASN A 127 -17.17 45.49 -10.94
C ASN A 127 -16.73 44.01 -10.89
N TRP A 128 -17.23 43.18 -11.81
CA TRP A 128 -17.10 41.72 -11.74
C TRP A 128 -15.64 41.25 -11.74
N LYS A 129 -14.73 42.04 -12.35
CA LYS A 129 -13.29 41.82 -12.31
C LYS A 129 -12.74 41.89 -10.88
N THR A 130 -13.30 42.78 -10.05
CA THR A 130 -12.97 42.95 -8.63
C THR A 130 -13.54 41.81 -7.79
N ILE A 131 -14.76 41.32 -8.05
CA ILE A 131 -15.27 40.10 -7.39
C ILE A 131 -14.42 38.90 -7.79
N LEU A 132 -14.10 38.71 -9.07
CA LEU A 132 -13.32 37.56 -9.52
C LEU A 132 -11.93 37.60 -8.91
N SER A 133 -11.27 38.76 -8.88
CA SER A 133 -9.94 38.89 -8.26
C SER A 133 -9.99 38.78 -6.74
N ILE A 134 -11.03 39.29 -6.05
CA ILE A 134 -11.24 39.05 -4.61
C ILE A 134 -11.57 37.60 -4.33
N THR A 135 -12.37 36.94 -5.17
CA THR A 135 -12.75 35.53 -4.99
C THR A 135 -11.55 34.63 -5.24
N VAL A 136 -10.78 34.87 -6.30
CA VAL A 136 -9.51 34.19 -6.56
C VAL A 136 -8.51 34.48 -5.43
N ALA A 137 -8.41 35.71 -4.94
CA ALA A 137 -7.55 36.05 -3.81
C ALA A 137 -8.03 35.41 -2.51
N VAL A 138 -9.34 35.35 -2.23
CA VAL A 138 -9.91 34.72 -1.04
C VAL A 138 -9.84 33.20 -1.12
N PHE A 139 -9.97 32.58 -2.30
CA PHE A 139 -9.72 31.15 -2.48
C PHE A 139 -8.23 30.83 -2.50
N ALA A 140 -7.37 31.71 -3.01
CA ALA A 140 -5.92 31.52 -2.99
C ALA A 140 -5.37 31.72 -1.58
N ILE A 141 -5.72 32.80 -0.90
CA ILE A 141 -5.34 33.14 0.48
C ILE A 141 -6.07 32.22 1.46
N GLY A 142 -7.37 32.00 1.29
CA GLY A 142 -8.14 31.09 2.13
C GLY A 142 -7.77 29.64 1.89
N GLY A 143 -7.47 29.22 0.66
CA GLY A 143 -6.99 27.88 0.33
C GLY A 143 -5.55 27.63 0.79
N THR A 144 -4.66 28.63 0.71
CA THR A 144 -3.30 28.54 1.28
C THR A 144 -3.31 28.67 2.80
N ALA A 145 -4.08 29.57 3.40
CA ALA A 145 -4.24 29.67 4.85
C ALA A 145 -4.91 28.43 5.42
N PHE A 146 -5.95 27.89 4.76
CA PHE A 146 -6.51 26.58 5.11
C PHE A 146 -5.42 25.52 4.95
N GLY A 147 -4.73 25.39 3.80
CA GLY A 147 -3.64 24.42 3.62
C GLY A 147 -2.47 24.52 4.62
N LEU A 148 -2.16 25.73 5.12
CA LEU A 148 -1.09 25.99 6.09
C LEU A 148 -1.53 25.78 7.54
N ILE A 149 -2.76 26.15 7.90
CA ILE A 149 -3.34 26.00 9.25
C ILE A 149 -3.90 24.58 9.43
N SER A 150 -4.37 23.98 8.35
CA SER A 150 -4.97 22.65 8.29
C SER A 150 -3.93 21.56 8.05
N LYS A 151 -2.82 21.59 8.79
CA LYS A 151 -2.04 20.35 9.00
C LYS A 151 -2.94 19.20 9.50
N SER A 152 -4.10 19.53 10.07
CA SER A 152 -5.15 18.62 10.54
C SER A 152 -6.29 18.30 9.53
N ALA A 153 -6.47 19.02 8.41
CA ALA A 153 -7.65 18.76 7.53
C ALA A 153 -7.37 17.79 6.37
N VAL A 154 -6.10 17.47 6.09
CA VAL A 154 -5.72 16.51 5.03
C VAL A 154 -5.05 15.24 5.61
N ARG A 155 -4.63 15.26 6.88
CA ARG A 155 -4.02 14.11 7.56
C ARG A 155 -4.89 13.69 8.74
N SER A 156 -5.38 12.45 8.74
CA SER A 156 -6.07 11.89 9.89
C SER A 156 -5.10 11.85 11.09
N LYS A 157 -5.61 12.12 12.30
CA LYS A 157 -4.82 11.95 13.55
C LYS A 157 -4.20 10.55 13.62
N ASP A 158 -4.90 9.56 13.10
CA ASP A 158 -4.47 8.16 13.05
C ASP A 158 -3.22 7.97 12.18
N ALA A 159 -3.15 8.64 11.01
CA ALA A 159 -1.98 8.57 10.13
C ALA A 159 -0.74 9.20 10.78
N ASP A 160 -0.90 10.32 11.50
CA ASP A 160 0.20 10.96 12.23
C ASP A 160 0.68 10.08 13.40
N GLN A 161 -0.24 9.49 14.16
CA GLN A 161 0.08 8.56 15.24
C GLN A 161 0.82 7.32 14.72
N LEU A 162 0.36 6.76 13.60
CA LEU A 162 1.01 5.64 12.94
C LEU A 162 2.43 6.00 12.49
N GLN A 163 2.61 7.14 11.82
CA GLN A 163 3.94 7.58 11.38
C GLN A 163 4.89 7.79 12.58
N GLN A 164 4.40 8.36 13.68
CA GLN A 164 5.18 8.51 14.91
C GLN A 164 5.55 7.16 15.53
N LYS A 165 4.61 6.20 15.58
CA LYS A 165 4.85 4.83 16.04
C LYS A 165 5.95 4.17 15.20
N LEU A 166 5.83 4.19 13.87
CA LEU A 166 6.80 3.59 12.96
C LEU A 166 8.19 4.24 13.07
N ASN A 167 8.26 5.56 13.24
CA ASN A 167 9.52 6.27 13.48
C ASN A 167 10.17 5.87 14.82
N LYS A 168 9.36 5.67 15.88
CA LYS A 168 9.83 5.17 17.17
C LYS A 168 10.35 3.75 17.04
N SER A 169 9.62 2.87 16.36
CA SER A 169 10.06 1.49 16.12
C SER A 169 11.35 1.45 15.30
N SER A 170 11.50 2.29 14.28
CA SER A 170 12.73 2.40 13.49
C SER A 170 13.95 2.71 14.37
N LYS A 171 13.83 3.64 15.32
CA LYS A 171 14.91 3.98 16.27
C LYS A 171 15.23 2.82 17.22
N VAL A 172 14.20 2.10 17.68
CA VAL A 172 14.39 0.90 18.52
C VAL A 172 15.12 -0.19 17.74
N ILE A 173 14.73 -0.42 16.49
CA ILE A 173 15.35 -1.39 15.58
C ILE A 173 16.82 -1.04 15.36
N GLU A 174 17.14 0.22 15.08
CA GLU A 174 18.53 0.65 14.87
C GLU A 174 19.40 0.39 16.12
N LYS A 175 18.89 0.73 17.31
CA LYS A 175 19.56 0.43 18.57
C LYS A 175 19.75 -1.08 18.78
N ARG A 176 18.77 -1.90 18.43
CA ARG A 176 18.82 -3.36 18.54
C ARG A 176 19.70 -4.01 17.47
N ASN A 177 19.80 -3.45 16.27
CA ASN A 177 20.77 -3.86 15.26
C ASN A 177 22.20 -3.70 15.78
N ASN A 178 22.51 -2.57 16.42
CA ASN A 178 23.83 -2.36 17.01
C ASN A 178 24.14 -3.40 18.10
N LYS A 179 23.15 -3.76 18.93
CA LYS A 179 23.29 -4.85 19.91
C LYS A 179 23.44 -6.22 19.25
N ALA A 180 22.68 -6.51 18.19
CA ALA A 180 22.78 -7.75 17.44
C ALA A 180 24.18 -7.92 16.82
N VAL A 181 24.76 -6.85 16.26
CA VAL A 181 26.15 -6.86 15.76
C VAL A 181 27.14 -7.18 16.90
N GLN A 182 26.96 -6.60 18.09
CA GLN A 182 27.80 -6.90 19.25
C GLN A 182 27.65 -8.36 19.72
N ALA A 183 26.41 -8.84 19.87
CA ALA A 183 26.10 -10.21 20.28
C ALA A 183 26.67 -11.25 19.30
N ARG A 184 26.63 -10.97 17.99
CA ARG A 184 27.25 -11.80 16.96
C ARG A 184 28.78 -11.88 17.10
N LYS A 185 29.45 -10.80 17.51
CA LYS A 185 30.90 -10.79 17.77
C LYS A 185 31.28 -11.56 19.03
N SER A 186 30.49 -11.46 20.11
CA SER A 186 30.75 -12.16 21.37
C SER A 186 30.47 -13.66 21.32
N SER A 187 29.63 -14.11 20.38
CA SER A 187 29.32 -15.53 20.17
C SER A 187 30.50 -16.36 19.63
N SER A 188 31.59 -15.73 19.17
CA SER A 188 32.80 -16.44 18.73
C SER A 188 33.79 -16.74 19.86
N SER A 189 33.48 -16.39 21.11
CA SER A 189 34.46 -16.44 22.22
C SER A 189 33.96 -17.00 23.56
N SER A 190 32.87 -17.76 23.62
CA SER A 190 32.43 -18.35 24.90
C SER A 190 31.82 -19.74 24.79
N THR A 191 32.52 -20.69 25.40
CA THR A 191 32.09 -22.05 25.72
C THR A 191 31.25 -22.01 27.00
N SER A 192 29.97 -22.39 26.87
CA SER A 192 29.05 -22.98 27.85
C SER A 192 29.29 -22.74 29.35
N SER A 193 28.44 -21.90 29.98
CA SER A 193 27.92 -22.10 31.35
C SER A 193 26.85 -21.03 31.67
N ALA A 194 25.59 -21.24 31.25
CA ALA A 194 24.45 -20.42 31.68
C ALA A 194 23.12 -21.17 31.45
N SER A 195 22.89 -22.27 32.16
CA SER A 195 21.72 -23.14 31.96
C SER A 195 20.54 -22.89 32.91
N SER A 196 20.66 -22.06 33.95
CA SER A 196 19.56 -21.82 34.91
C SER A 196 18.80 -20.50 34.69
N SER A 197 19.44 -19.48 34.10
CA SER A 197 18.80 -18.20 33.79
C SER A 197 18.14 -18.17 32.41
N SER A 198 18.60 -18.97 31.45
CA SER A 198 18.02 -19.12 30.11
C SER A 198 16.61 -19.69 30.17
N ASP A 199 16.40 -20.76 30.94
CA ASP A 199 15.11 -21.49 31.00
C ASP A 199 13.95 -20.58 31.45
N SER A 200 14.18 -19.71 32.44
CA SER A 200 13.14 -18.77 32.91
C SER A 200 12.81 -17.69 31.88
N HIS A 201 13.81 -17.23 31.11
CA HIS A 201 13.61 -16.24 30.07
C HIS A 201 12.87 -16.83 28.87
N GLU A 202 13.24 -18.04 28.46
CA GLU A 202 12.59 -18.77 27.38
C GLU A 202 11.12 -19.07 27.70
N GLN A 203 10.82 -19.51 28.93
CA GLN A 203 9.44 -19.72 29.39
C GLN A 203 8.62 -18.42 29.37
N GLN A 204 9.21 -17.30 29.77
CA GLN A 204 8.55 -16.00 29.70
C GLN A 204 8.22 -15.59 28.26
N LEU A 205 9.18 -15.72 27.34
CA LEU A 205 8.98 -15.42 25.93
C LEU A 205 7.96 -16.36 25.29
N ALA A 206 8.03 -17.66 25.59
CA ALA A 206 7.08 -18.67 25.14
C ALA A 206 5.64 -18.31 25.54
N SER A 207 5.44 -17.85 26.79
CA SER A 207 4.14 -17.37 27.27
C SER A 207 3.67 -16.10 26.54
N ILE A 208 4.55 -15.12 26.31
CA ILE A 208 4.20 -13.86 25.63
C ILE A 208 3.80 -14.08 24.16
N PHE A 209 4.51 -14.98 23.49
CA PHE A 209 4.35 -15.28 22.07
C PHE A 209 3.59 -16.58 21.82
N GLY A 210 2.89 -17.14 22.81
CA GLY A 210 2.02 -18.31 22.63
C GLY A 210 2.67 -19.48 21.88
N THR A 211 3.94 -19.80 22.20
CA THR A 211 4.71 -20.88 21.58
C THR A 211 5.40 -21.74 22.65
N SER A 212 6.10 -22.80 22.28
CA SER A 212 6.86 -23.64 23.22
C SER A 212 8.22 -23.00 23.55
N SER A 213 8.73 -23.25 24.77
CA SER A 213 10.10 -22.87 25.14
C SER A 213 11.14 -23.51 24.20
N GLU A 214 10.88 -24.73 23.72
CA GLU A 214 11.73 -25.39 22.71
C GLU A 214 11.83 -24.57 21.40
N ASN A 215 10.72 -23.99 20.93
CA ASN A 215 10.75 -23.14 19.75
C ASN A 215 11.54 -21.86 20.00
N ILE A 216 11.41 -21.25 21.19
CA ILE A 216 12.20 -20.08 21.58
C ILE A 216 13.70 -20.44 21.57
N HIS A 217 14.08 -21.52 22.26
CA HIS A 217 15.46 -22.02 22.31
C HIS A 217 16.03 -22.27 20.90
N LYS A 218 15.25 -22.85 19.98
CA LYS A 218 15.68 -23.11 18.60
C LYS A 218 16.00 -21.83 17.82
N VAL A 219 15.28 -20.73 18.08
CA VAL A 219 15.42 -19.50 17.28
C VAL A 219 16.30 -18.43 17.90
N GLU A 220 16.43 -18.38 19.23
CA GLU A 220 17.10 -17.27 19.94
C GLU A 220 18.57 -17.07 19.52
N SER A 221 19.25 -18.15 19.17
CA SER A 221 20.67 -18.15 18.83
C SER A 221 20.93 -17.89 17.34
N LEU A 222 19.89 -17.86 16.50
CA LEU A 222 19.99 -17.78 15.05
C LEU A 222 20.38 -16.38 14.56
N ASN A 223 21.27 -16.36 13.57
CA ASN A 223 21.56 -15.14 12.81
C ASN A 223 20.57 -15.00 11.66
N ILE A 224 19.82 -13.91 11.65
CA ILE A 224 18.78 -13.63 10.64
C ILE A 224 19.01 -12.25 10.04
N THR A 225 18.94 -12.16 8.72
CA THR A 225 18.84 -10.89 7.99
C THR A 225 17.38 -10.66 7.61
N ALA A 226 16.73 -9.67 8.22
CA ALA A 226 15.34 -9.33 7.92
C ALA A 226 15.25 -8.06 7.07
N VAL A 227 14.54 -8.12 5.94
CA VAL A 227 14.31 -7.00 5.03
C VAL A 227 12.82 -6.83 4.77
N GLY A 228 12.31 -5.61 4.88
CA GLY A 228 10.86 -5.40 4.79
C GLY A 228 10.40 -3.96 4.68
N ASP A 229 9.09 -3.80 4.64
CA ASP A 229 8.39 -2.51 4.62
C ASP A 229 7.98 -2.04 6.02
N SER A 230 6.87 -1.31 6.13
CA SER A 230 6.36 -0.80 7.41
C SER A 230 5.83 -1.91 8.32
N LEU A 231 5.37 -3.04 7.79
CA LEU A 231 4.99 -4.17 8.65
C LEU A 231 6.20 -4.70 9.42
N LEU A 232 7.38 -4.74 8.79
CA LEU A 232 8.61 -5.10 9.50
C LEU A 232 9.03 -4.04 10.53
N LEU A 233 8.69 -2.77 10.33
CA LEU A 233 8.89 -1.76 11.38
C LEU A 233 7.98 -2.03 12.59
N ASP A 234 6.77 -2.52 12.37
CA ASP A 234 5.85 -2.86 13.46
C ASP A 234 6.30 -4.09 14.26
N VAL A 235 6.65 -5.18 13.57
CA VAL A 235 7.00 -6.46 14.24
C VAL A 235 8.50 -6.62 14.54
N GLY A 236 9.35 -5.81 13.91
CA GLY A 236 10.81 -5.87 14.06
C GLY A 236 11.30 -5.82 15.52
N PRO A 237 10.75 -4.96 16.40
CA PRO A 237 11.07 -5.02 17.81
C PRO A 237 10.75 -6.39 18.42
N ASP A 238 9.56 -6.93 18.25
CA ASP A 238 9.18 -8.23 18.84
C ASP A 238 10.08 -9.37 18.31
N ILE A 239 10.38 -9.38 17.01
CA ILE A 239 11.35 -10.29 16.38
C ILE A 239 12.73 -10.18 17.05
N GLN A 240 13.27 -8.97 17.23
CA GLN A 240 14.58 -8.76 17.86
C GLN A 240 14.59 -8.97 19.38
N TRP A 241 13.42 -9.11 20.01
CA TRP A 241 13.34 -9.53 21.40
C TRP A 241 13.56 -11.04 21.52
N VAL A 242 12.90 -11.82 20.65
CA VAL A 242 13.01 -13.29 20.68
C VAL A 242 14.27 -13.79 19.99
N MET A 243 14.68 -13.15 18.89
CA MET A 243 15.85 -13.50 18.09
C MET A 243 16.84 -12.33 18.14
N PRO A 244 17.55 -12.13 19.27
CA PRO A 244 18.36 -10.94 19.54
C PRO A 244 19.53 -10.71 18.59
N LYS A 245 19.92 -11.75 17.82
CA LYS A 245 20.94 -11.63 16.78
C LYS A 245 20.35 -11.21 15.42
N THR A 246 19.06 -10.92 15.29
CA THR A 246 18.47 -10.49 14.01
C THR A 246 18.87 -9.06 13.64
N ILE A 247 19.33 -8.88 12.40
CA ILE A 247 19.54 -7.55 11.80
C ILE A 247 18.32 -7.21 10.95
N VAL A 248 17.63 -6.14 11.32
CA VAL A 248 16.40 -5.68 10.66
C VAL A 248 16.70 -4.44 9.81
N ASN A 249 16.37 -4.51 8.52
CA ASN A 249 16.38 -3.38 7.61
C ASN A 249 14.97 -3.15 7.09
N ALA A 250 14.28 -2.13 7.62
CA ALA A 250 12.88 -1.84 7.31
C ALA A 250 12.65 -0.36 7.03
N LYS A 251 11.71 -0.02 6.16
CA LYS A 251 11.36 1.38 5.83
C LYS A 251 9.90 1.50 5.39
N VAL A 252 9.23 2.57 5.83
CA VAL A 252 7.87 2.92 5.39
C VAL A 252 7.80 3.05 3.88
N GLY A 253 6.74 2.49 3.27
CA GLY A 253 6.49 2.58 1.83
C GLY A 253 7.49 1.82 0.95
N ARG A 254 8.29 0.90 1.52
CA ARG A 254 9.25 0.13 0.72
C ARG A 254 8.54 -0.83 -0.23
N HIS A 255 9.02 -0.88 -1.48
CA HIS A 255 8.60 -1.87 -2.48
C HIS A 255 9.62 -3.02 -2.59
N THR A 256 9.16 -4.15 -3.15
CA THR A 256 9.95 -5.38 -3.33
C THR A 256 11.25 -5.16 -4.10
N LEU A 257 11.24 -4.32 -5.14
CA LEU A 257 12.45 -3.98 -5.90
C LEU A 257 13.54 -3.32 -5.03
N ASN A 258 13.14 -2.42 -4.12
CA ASN A 258 14.10 -1.81 -3.20
C ASN A 258 14.65 -2.82 -2.18
N ALA A 259 13.82 -3.76 -1.74
CA ALA A 259 14.27 -4.85 -0.87
C ALA A 259 15.29 -5.76 -1.57
N ILE A 260 15.09 -6.04 -2.86
CA ILE A 260 16.04 -6.78 -3.70
C ILE A 260 17.37 -6.04 -3.78
N ASP A 261 17.38 -4.73 -4.04
CA ASP A 261 18.61 -3.93 -4.08
C ASP A 261 19.39 -3.99 -2.75
N ILE A 262 18.67 -3.95 -1.62
CA ILE A 262 19.28 -4.11 -0.28
C ILE A 262 19.90 -5.50 -0.14
N LEU A 263 19.20 -6.57 -0.56
CA LEU A 263 19.75 -7.92 -0.50
C LEU A 263 20.99 -8.07 -1.40
N ARG A 264 21.00 -7.48 -2.61
CA ARG A 264 22.18 -7.46 -3.49
C ARG A 264 23.37 -6.77 -2.81
N HIS A 265 23.13 -5.63 -2.18
CA HIS A 265 24.17 -4.89 -1.45
C HIS A 265 24.72 -5.71 -0.28
N LEU A 266 23.84 -6.28 0.56
CA LEU A 266 24.25 -7.13 1.69
C LEU A 266 24.99 -8.40 1.24
N LYS A 267 24.61 -8.99 0.10
CA LYS A 267 25.33 -10.12 -0.50
C LYS A 267 26.75 -9.73 -0.86
N LYS A 268 26.92 -8.57 -1.53
CA LYS A 268 28.22 -8.05 -1.94
C LYS A 268 29.14 -7.77 -0.75
N GLU A 269 28.57 -7.32 0.36
CA GLU A 269 29.30 -7.06 1.61
C GLU A 269 29.54 -8.32 2.46
N GLY A 270 29.07 -9.50 2.05
CA GLY A 270 29.17 -10.73 2.84
C GLY A 270 28.31 -10.71 4.12
N LYS A 271 27.30 -9.84 4.19
CA LYS A 271 26.45 -9.63 5.38
C LYS A 271 25.12 -10.38 5.36
N LEU A 272 24.86 -11.22 4.34
CA LEU A 272 23.67 -12.07 4.31
C LEU A 272 23.83 -13.31 5.19
N ASP A 273 22.98 -13.39 6.22
CA ASP A 273 22.91 -14.52 7.14
C ASP A 273 22.33 -15.79 6.48
N PRO A 274 22.47 -16.98 7.10
CA PRO A 274 21.89 -18.23 6.60
C PRO A 274 20.37 -18.20 6.43
N ILE A 275 19.68 -17.34 7.19
CA ILE A 275 18.24 -17.14 7.17
C ILE A 275 17.94 -15.70 6.74
N ILE A 276 17.13 -15.57 5.71
CA ILE A 276 16.61 -14.29 5.22
C ILE A 276 15.11 -14.24 5.52
N LEU A 277 14.68 -13.24 6.28
CA LEU A 277 13.28 -12.98 6.58
C LEU A 277 12.78 -11.80 5.73
N MET A 278 11.78 -12.05 4.89
CA MET A 278 11.15 -11.07 4.02
C MET A 278 9.77 -10.74 4.58
N VAL A 279 9.57 -9.49 5.01
CA VAL A 279 8.26 -8.95 5.39
C VAL A 279 7.97 -7.78 4.47
N ILE A 280 7.64 -8.10 3.22
CA ILE A 280 7.53 -7.17 2.10
C ILE A 280 6.39 -7.62 1.18
N GLY A 281 5.65 -6.66 0.63
CA GLY A 281 4.53 -6.93 -0.29
C GLY A 281 3.28 -6.12 0.01
N THR A 282 3.32 -5.27 1.04
CA THR A 282 2.19 -4.42 1.43
C THR A 282 1.98 -3.27 0.45
N ASN A 283 3.08 -2.71 -0.08
CA ASN A 283 3.06 -1.47 -0.85
C ASN A 283 2.99 -1.66 -2.37
N GLY A 284 2.92 -2.89 -2.90
CA GLY A 284 2.78 -3.08 -4.34
C GLY A 284 2.99 -4.51 -4.83
N GLU A 285 2.94 -4.66 -6.14
CA GLU A 285 3.04 -5.93 -6.84
C GLU A 285 4.39 -6.63 -6.63
N ILE A 286 4.33 -7.97 -6.62
CA ILE A 286 5.46 -8.89 -6.64
C ILE A 286 5.37 -9.67 -7.95
N SER A 287 6.41 -9.58 -8.78
CA SER A 287 6.51 -10.38 -10.01
C SER A 287 7.25 -11.70 -9.79
N ALA A 288 7.06 -12.66 -10.71
CA ALA A 288 7.79 -13.93 -10.67
C ALA A 288 9.31 -13.71 -10.74
N GLN A 289 9.73 -12.70 -11.51
CA GLN A 289 11.12 -12.28 -11.63
C GLN A 289 11.66 -11.77 -10.28
N ASN A 290 10.87 -11.04 -9.50
CA ASN A 290 11.28 -10.59 -8.17
C ASN A 290 11.57 -11.77 -7.23
N ILE A 291 10.70 -12.79 -7.23
CA ILE A 291 10.90 -13.98 -6.39
C ILE A 291 12.14 -14.75 -6.85
N GLN A 292 12.29 -14.97 -8.15
CA GLN A 292 13.47 -15.63 -8.72
C GLN A 292 14.75 -14.88 -8.34
N GLU A 293 14.71 -13.56 -8.36
CA GLU A 293 15.86 -12.74 -8.02
C GLU A 293 16.24 -12.82 -6.54
N VAL A 294 15.25 -12.72 -5.64
CA VAL A 294 15.48 -12.95 -4.20
C VAL A 294 16.12 -14.31 -3.97
N ARG A 295 15.64 -15.35 -4.66
CA ARG A 295 16.19 -16.71 -4.56
C ARG A 295 17.61 -16.82 -5.13
N SER A 296 17.90 -16.17 -6.25
CA SER A 296 19.24 -16.09 -6.84
C SER A 296 20.24 -15.38 -5.92
N ILE A 297 19.81 -14.28 -5.28
CA ILE A 297 20.61 -13.55 -4.31
C ILE A 297 20.88 -14.42 -3.07
N ALA A 298 19.84 -15.05 -2.52
CA ALA A 298 19.92 -15.90 -1.34
C ALA A 298 20.79 -17.16 -1.53
N GLY A 299 20.73 -17.80 -2.70
CA GLY A 299 21.48 -19.03 -3.00
C GLY A 299 21.02 -20.21 -2.15
N SER A 300 21.94 -20.80 -1.38
CA SER A 300 21.66 -21.94 -0.48
C SER A 300 20.93 -21.56 0.81
N ARG A 301 20.79 -20.26 1.10
CA ARG A 301 20.12 -19.74 2.30
C ARG A 301 18.61 -20.04 2.30
N GLN A 302 18.07 -20.16 3.51
CA GLN A 302 16.62 -20.27 3.74
C GLN A 302 15.99 -18.88 3.64
N VAL A 303 14.89 -18.76 2.90
CA VAL A 303 14.10 -17.53 2.78
C VAL A 303 12.74 -17.80 3.38
N TYR A 304 12.38 -17.04 4.41
CA TYR A 304 11.04 -17.00 4.97
C TYR A 304 10.37 -15.73 4.48
N TRP A 305 9.25 -15.84 3.78
CA TRP A 305 8.52 -14.70 3.25
C TRP A 305 7.13 -14.64 3.87
N VAL A 306 6.88 -13.58 4.64
CA VAL A 306 5.56 -13.29 5.20
C VAL A 306 4.67 -12.74 4.07
N ASN A 307 3.63 -13.47 3.70
CA ASN A 307 2.68 -13.02 2.68
C ASN A 307 1.85 -11.82 3.20
N SER A 308 1.29 -11.00 2.31
CA SER A 308 0.75 -9.70 2.72
C SER A 308 -0.75 -9.73 2.97
N PHE A 309 -1.19 -9.01 4.01
CA PHE A 309 -2.56 -8.58 4.21
C PHE A 309 -2.54 -7.04 4.15
N SER A 310 -3.04 -6.50 3.06
CA SER A 310 -2.97 -5.09 2.66
C SER A 310 -4.35 -4.43 2.61
N GLY A 311 -5.36 -5.01 3.25
CA GLY A 311 -6.72 -4.46 3.28
C GLY A 311 -7.44 -4.53 1.93
N GLY A 312 -7.20 -5.60 1.15
CA GLY A 312 -7.91 -5.85 -0.11
C GLY A 312 -7.36 -5.06 -1.30
N LYS A 313 -6.08 -4.65 -1.25
CA LYS A 313 -5.44 -3.99 -2.41
C LYS A 313 -5.42 -4.93 -3.62
N PRO A 314 -5.53 -4.42 -4.86
CA PRO A 314 -5.65 -5.26 -6.06
C PRO A 314 -4.50 -6.27 -6.26
N TRP A 315 -3.31 -5.96 -5.75
CA TRP A 315 -2.12 -6.82 -5.84
C TRP A 315 -2.03 -7.89 -4.76
N GLU A 316 -2.82 -7.81 -3.68
CA GLU A 316 -2.72 -8.69 -2.50
C GLU A 316 -2.92 -10.16 -2.87
N GLY A 317 -4.07 -10.49 -3.49
CA GLY A 317 -4.39 -11.84 -3.93
C GLY A 317 -3.36 -12.40 -4.93
N PRO A 318 -3.08 -11.71 -6.05
CA PRO A 318 -2.06 -12.13 -7.01
C PRO A 318 -0.67 -12.35 -6.40
N ASN A 319 -0.22 -11.45 -5.50
CA ASN A 319 1.06 -11.60 -4.81
C ASN A 319 1.10 -12.88 -3.96
N ASN A 320 0.07 -13.10 -3.15
CA ASN A 320 0.00 -14.26 -2.25
C ASN A 320 -0.07 -15.58 -3.03
N GLN A 321 -0.85 -15.62 -4.13
CA GLN A 321 -0.89 -16.78 -5.03
C GLN A 321 0.48 -17.09 -5.64
N LEU A 322 1.18 -16.05 -6.11
CA LEU A 322 2.48 -16.21 -6.73
C LEU A 322 3.54 -16.70 -5.73
N LEU A 323 3.58 -16.14 -4.51
CA LEU A 323 4.46 -16.57 -3.43
C LEU A 323 4.22 -18.04 -3.06
N ASN A 324 2.96 -18.43 -2.87
CA ASN A 324 2.58 -19.81 -2.56
C ASN A 324 2.96 -20.79 -3.69
N ALA A 325 2.76 -20.38 -4.95
CA ALA A 325 3.14 -21.21 -6.11
C ALA A 325 4.67 -21.38 -6.22
N ALA A 326 5.45 -20.35 -5.87
CA ALA A 326 6.90 -20.42 -5.87
C ALA A 326 7.45 -21.30 -4.74
N ALA A 327 6.90 -21.19 -3.53
CA ALA A 327 7.32 -21.99 -2.37
C ALA A 327 7.10 -23.50 -2.58
N LYS A 328 6.02 -23.89 -3.28
CA LYS A 328 5.79 -25.30 -3.69
C LYS A 328 6.90 -25.87 -4.58
N LYS A 329 7.65 -25.01 -5.28
CA LYS A 329 8.71 -25.40 -6.22
C LYS A 329 10.12 -25.26 -5.63
N ASP A 330 10.30 -24.52 -4.54
CA ASP A 330 11.61 -24.32 -3.89
C ASP A 330 11.52 -24.59 -2.38
N ARG A 331 12.12 -25.70 -1.94
CA ARG A 331 12.15 -26.12 -0.52
C ARG A 331 12.90 -25.14 0.40
N ARG A 332 13.59 -24.14 -0.15
CA ARG A 332 14.29 -23.08 0.62
C ARG A 332 13.50 -21.78 0.66
N LEU A 333 12.31 -21.75 0.07
CA LEU A 333 11.36 -20.64 0.15
C LEU A 333 10.16 -21.08 0.98
N HIS A 334 10.03 -20.53 2.17
CA HIS A 334 8.97 -20.82 3.12
C HIS A 334 8.02 -19.63 3.19
N ILE A 335 6.72 -19.86 3.08
CA ILE A 335 5.73 -18.82 3.28
C ILE A 335 5.24 -18.86 4.73
N VAL A 336 5.30 -17.72 5.40
CA VAL A 336 4.62 -17.49 6.68
C VAL A 336 3.26 -16.89 6.35
N ASP A 337 2.20 -17.67 6.51
CA ASP A 337 0.86 -17.34 6.01
C ASP A 337 0.09 -16.36 6.90
N TRP A 338 0.61 -15.14 6.99
CA TRP A 338 -0.03 -14.04 7.69
C TRP A 338 -1.41 -13.69 7.11
N TYR A 339 -1.58 -13.76 5.79
CA TYR A 339 -2.82 -13.40 5.10
C TYR A 339 -4.04 -14.14 5.64
N ASP A 340 -3.98 -15.47 5.71
CA ASP A 340 -5.12 -16.27 6.16
C ASP A 340 -5.43 -16.07 7.65
N SER A 341 -4.41 -15.80 8.47
CA SER A 341 -4.60 -15.49 9.89
C SER A 341 -5.21 -14.10 10.08
N ALA A 342 -4.72 -13.11 9.33
CA ALA A 342 -5.13 -11.71 9.40
C ALA A 342 -6.58 -11.47 8.97
N ARG A 343 -7.01 -12.08 7.86
CA ARG A 343 -8.30 -11.74 7.22
C ARG A 343 -9.54 -12.00 8.06
N SER A 344 -9.43 -12.85 9.08
CA SER A 344 -10.53 -13.19 9.99
C SER A 344 -10.53 -12.37 11.28
N HIS A 345 -9.56 -11.47 11.47
CA HIS A 345 -9.32 -10.77 12.73
C HIS A 345 -9.12 -9.26 12.54
N PRO A 346 -10.15 -8.52 12.09
CA PRO A 346 -10.06 -7.08 11.90
C PRO A 346 -9.68 -6.31 13.17
N GLU A 347 -9.96 -6.86 14.36
CA GLU A 347 -9.60 -6.29 15.66
C GLU A 347 -8.09 -6.27 15.93
N TRP A 348 -7.29 -6.99 15.14
CA TRP A 348 -5.83 -6.95 15.24
C TRP A 348 -5.21 -5.71 14.62
N PHE A 349 -5.95 -4.93 13.82
CA PHE A 349 -5.42 -3.86 12.99
C PHE A 349 -5.74 -2.47 13.53
N SER A 350 -4.91 -1.49 13.19
CA SER A 350 -5.26 -0.08 13.35
C SER A 350 -6.40 0.32 12.41
N PRO A 351 -6.99 1.53 12.55
CA PRO A 351 -8.07 2.00 11.69
C PRO A 351 -7.75 2.03 10.19
N ASP A 352 -6.47 1.93 9.80
CA ASP A 352 -6.05 1.84 8.41
C ASP A 352 -6.24 0.44 7.80
N GLY A 353 -6.58 -0.57 8.60
CA GLY A 353 -6.83 -1.96 8.17
C GLY A 353 -5.60 -2.71 7.67
N ILE A 354 -4.39 -2.16 7.85
CA ILE A 354 -3.15 -2.72 7.31
C ILE A 354 -2.14 -2.98 8.43
N HIS A 355 -1.90 -2.01 9.31
CA HIS A 355 -0.85 -2.14 10.32
C HIS A 355 -1.39 -2.85 11.57
N PRO A 356 -0.76 -3.96 11.99
CA PRO A 356 -1.19 -4.64 13.20
C PRO A 356 -0.90 -3.81 14.46
N GLN A 357 -1.83 -3.91 15.40
CA GLN A 357 -1.66 -3.49 16.78
C GLN A 357 -0.88 -4.55 17.55
N ARG A 358 -0.73 -4.36 18.87
CA ARG A 358 0.09 -5.23 19.73
C ARG A 358 -0.28 -6.71 19.61
N THR A 359 -1.57 -7.05 19.54
CA THR A 359 -2.03 -8.43 19.39
C THR A 359 -1.61 -9.02 18.04
N GLY A 360 -1.91 -8.32 16.93
CA GLY A 360 -1.49 -8.76 15.60
C GLY A 360 0.03 -8.90 15.46
N ASN A 361 0.80 -7.97 16.04
CA ASN A 361 2.27 -8.03 16.04
C ASN A 361 2.80 -9.29 16.73
N ARG A 362 2.22 -9.63 17.88
CA ARG A 362 2.55 -10.85 18.62
C ARG A 362 2.21 -12.10 17.83
N ILE A 363 1.01 -12.17 17.23
CA ILE A 363 0.61 -13.31 16.41
C ILE A 363 1.54 -13.46 15.21
N MET A 364 1.81 -12.40 14.44
CA MET A 364 2.73 -12.48 13.31
C MET A 364 4.13 -12.94 13.75
N THR A 365 4.63 -12.42 14.88
CA THR A 365 5.94 -12.83 15.43
C THR A 365 5.92 -14.31 15.84
N THR A 366 4.82 -14.78 16.44
CA THR A 366 4.60 -16.20 16.77
C THR A 366 4.67 -17.09 15.55
N MET A 367 4.01 -16.69 14.46
CA MET A 367 4.02 -17.43 13.20
C MET A 367 5.43 -17.51 12.60
N ILE A 368 6.18 -16.41 12.67
CA ILE A 368 7.59 -16.36 12.23
C ILE A 368 8.45 -17.31 13.07
N ILE A 369 8.33 -17.27 14.41
CA ILE A 369 9.06 -18.16 15.32
C ILE A 369 8.78 -19.61 14.98
N ASN A 370 7.51 -20.00 14.90
CA ASN A 370 7.10 -21.38 14.67
C ASN A 370 7.57 -21.87 13.29
N SER A 371 7.47 -21.02 12.26
CA SER A 371 7.92 -21.36 10.90
C SER A 371 9.42 -21.61 10.84
N ILE A 372 10.22 -20.74 11.47
CA ILE A 372 11.68 -20.90 11.52
C ILE A 372 12.08 -22.10 12.38
N ALA A 373 11.49 -22.27 13.56
CA ALA A 373 11.77 -23.37 14.47
C ALA A 373 11.46 -24.74 13.86
N SER A 374 10.35 -24.87 13.12
CA SER A 374 9.95 -26.14 12.47
C SER A 374 10.93 -26.65 11.43
N ASN A 375 11.73 -25.75 10.86
CA ASN A 375 12.69 -26.04 9.79
C ASN A 375 14.15 -25.98 10.26
N THR A 376 14.37 -25.68 11.55
CA THR A 376 15.67 -25.68 12.19
C THR A 376 15.78 -26.98 12.98
N LYS A 377 16.81 -27.79 12.69
CA LYS A 377 17.03 -29.08 13.34
C LYS A 377 17.55 -28.91 14.76
#